data_AF-A0AA39C3L8-F1
#
_entry.id   AF-A0AA39C3L8-F1
#
_cell.length_a   1.000
_cell.length_b   1.000
_cell.length_c   1.000
_cell.angle_alpha   90.00
_cell.angle_beta   90.00
_cell.angle_gamma   90.00
#
_symmetry.space_group_name_H-M   'P 1'
#
loop_
_entity.id
_entity.type
_entity.pdbx_description
1 polymer ?
#
loop_
_entity_poly.entity_id
_entity_poly.type
_entity_poly.pdbx_seq_one_letter_code
_entity_poly.pdbx_strand_id
1 'polypeptide(L)'
;MIAEKMPGKSTEQVKNKFKYLKGRYIKKIENMSDKASGEEKFIFEYLEEFNELFGKDPNIKPIAVASSLRKRKFNEENTPNLNKEEEGLNMVEVQENINMLPKEKTDPTVLEIPKKKEKKVADKIDKMTEVLSDLRKDLITREKERERRHVENVKEKQEATSAFIDYITFLKGKENK
;
A
#
# COMPACT_ATOMS: atom_id res chain seq x y z
N MET A 1 16.37 -3.93 -34.01
CA MET A 1 16.42 -3.40 -32.62
C MET A 1 17.69 -2.60 -32.36
N ILE A 2 17.77 -1.84 -31.26
CA ILE A 2 18.94 -0.99 -30.93
C ILE A 2 20.24 -1.82 -30.77
N ALA A 3 20.14 -3.04 -30.23
CA ALA A 3 21.30 -3.92 -30.07
C ALA A 3 21.97 -4.31 -31.41
N GLU A 4 21.21 -4.48 -32.49
CA GLU A 4 21.77 -4.75 -33.83
C GLU A 4 22.59 -3.57 -34.38
N LYS A 5 22.33 -2.35 -33.90
CA LYS A 5 23.09 -1.14 -34.30
C LYS A 5 24.39 -0.95 -33.51
N MET A 6 24.68 -1.80 -32.52
CA MET A 6 25.88 -1.73 -31.69
C MET A 6 26.65 -3.06 -31.74
N PRO A 7 27.56 -3.26 -32.72
CA PRO A 7 28.35 -4.47 -32.82
C PRO A 7 29.18 -4.70 -31.54
N GLY A 8 29.26 -5.94 -31.08
CA GLY A 8 29.99 -6.31 -29.86
C GLY A 8 29.32 -5.90 -28.54
N LYS A 9 28.00 -5.66 -28.53
CA LYS A 9 27.19 -5.53 -27.30
C LYS A 9 26.00 -6.49 -27.31
N SER A 10 25.84 -7.22 -26.22
CA SER A 10 24.65 -8.05 -25.98
C SER A 10 23.43 -7.17 -25.65
N THR A 11 22.24 -7.61 -26.04
CA THR A 11 20.95 -6.96 -25.70
C THR A 11 20.83 -6.66 -24.19
N GLU A 12 21.31 -7.54 -23.33
CA GLU A 12 21.27 -7.35 -21.88
C GLU A 12 22.26 -6.26 -21.41
N GLN A 13 23.41 -6.10 -22.07
CA GLN A 13 24.33 -4.99 -21.81
C GLN A 13 23.71 -3.65 -22.21
N VAL A 14 23.01 -3.59 -23.34
CA VAL A 14 22.29 -2.40 -23.80
C VAL A 14 21.17 -2.02 -22.82
N LYS A 15 20.36 -3.01 -22.41
CA LYS A 15 19.28 -2.85 -21.43
C LYS A 15 19.80 -2.36 -20.07
N ASN A 16 20.91 -2.93 -19.57
CA ASN A 16 21.47 -2.52 -18.28
C ASN A 16 22.17 -1.15 -18.36
N LYS A 17 22.78 -0.78 -19.49
CA LYS A 17 23.25 0.59 -19.72
C LYS A 17 22.09 1.59 -19.74
N PHE A 18 20.96 1.24 -20.36
CA PHE A 18 19.77 2.09 -20.36
C PHE A 18 19.16 2.27 -18.96
N LYS A 19 19.03 1.19 -18.18
CA LYS A 19 18.62 1.26 -16.75
C LYS A 19 19.54 2.19 -15.95
N TYR A 20 20.87 2.07 -16.12
CA TYR A 20 21.85 2.92 -15.46
C TYR A 20 21.67 4.41 -15.81
N LEU A 21 21.47 4.73 -17.10
CA LEU A 21 21.22 6.10 -17.55
C LEU A 21 19.90 6.65 -16.98
N LYS A 22 18.83 5.86 -16.95
CA LYS A 22 17.55 6.25 -16.31
C LYS A 22 17.72 6.51 -14.81
N GLY A 23 18.50 5.70 -14.10
CA GLY A 23 18.82 5.93 -12.68
C GLY A 23 19.64 7.21 -12.46
N ARG A 24 20.61 7.51 -13.34
CA ARG A 24 21.36 8.78 -13.32
C ARG A 24 20.48 9.99 -13.58
N TYR A 25 19.55 9.88 -14.52
CA TYR A 25 18.55 10.93 -14.80
C TYR A 25 17.67 11.23 -13.57
N ILE A 26 17.09 10.22 -12.93
CA ILE A 26 16.26 10.43 -11.71
C ILE A 26 17.07 11.15 -10.62
N LYS A 27 18.29 10.70 -10.32
CA LYS A 27 19.18 11.37 -9.36
C LYS A 27 19.49 12.82 -9.74
N LYS A 28 19.61 13.11 -11.04
CA LYS A 28 19.85 14.48 -11.54
C LYS A 28 18.64 15.38 -11.28
N ILE A 29 17.42 14.88 -11.49
CA ILE A 29 16.16 15.59 -11.18
C ILE A 29 16.02 15.80 -9.66
N GLU A 30 16.30 14.79 -8.84
CA GLU A 30 16.26 14.91 -7.36
C GLU A 30 17.26 15.97 -6.85
N ASN A 31 18.48 15.98 -7.38
CA ASN A 31 19.54 16.94 -7.04
C ASN A 31 19.22 18.38 -7.52
N MET A 32 18.38 18.52 -8.55
CA MET A 32 17.87 19.82 -9.02
C MET A 32 16.68 20.36 -8.20
N SER A 33 16.00 19.53 -7.42
CA SER A 33 14.80 19.95 -6.67
C SER A 33 15.13 20.82 -5.46
N ASP A 34 14.17 21.65 -5.01
CA ASP A 34 14.31 22.47 -3.78
C ASP A 34 14.51 21.62 -2.49
N LYS A 35 14.35 20.30 -2.59
CA LYS A 35 14.57 19.32 -1.52
C LYS A 35 15.92 18.59 -1.68
N ALA A 36 16.86 19.14 -2.45
CA ALA A 36 18.16 18.55 -2.73
C ALA A 36 18.88 18.09 -1.44
N SER A 37 19.37 16.86 -1.44
CA SER A 37 19.90 16.16 -0.24
C SER A 37 21.28 16.65 0.25
N GLY A 38 21.73 17.83 -0.21
CA GLY A 38 23.10 18.31 0.01
C GLY A 38 24.18 17.57 -0.78
N GLU A 39 23.81 16.67 -1.69
CA GLU A 39 24.73 16.00 -2.61
C GLU A 39 25.32 16.99 -3.64
N GLU A 40 26.57 16.75 -4.06
CA GLU A 40 27.27 17.59 -5.04
C GLU A 40 26.53 17.64 -6.39
N LYS A 41 26.47 18.84 -6.98
CA LYS A 41 25.81 19.09 -8.27
C LYS A 41 26.63 18.51 -9.42
N PHE A 42 26.33 17.28 -9.84
CA PHE A 42 26.97 16.66 -11.01
C PHE A 42 26.27 17.04 -12.33
N ILE A 43 27.01 17.04 -13.45
CA ILE A 43 26.46 17.24 -14.80
C ILE A 43 25.99 15.90 -15.37
N PHE A 44 24.87 15.89 -16.11
CA PHE A 44 24.38 14.74 -16.86
C PHE A 44 24.14 15.18 -18.29
N GLU A 45 24.90 14.62 -19.23
CA GLU A 45 24.93 15.04 -20.64
C GLU A 45 23.58 14.81 -21.33
N TYR A 46 22.96 13.66 -21.10
CA TYR A 46 21.71 13.22 -21.74
C TYR A 46 20.44 13.76 -21.04
N LEU A 47 20.52 14.93 -20.40
CA LEU A 47 19.42 15.45 -19.58
C LEU A 47 18.24 15.90 -20.44
N GLU A 48 18.52 16.54 -21.58
CA GLU A 48 17.49 17.12 -22.45
C GLU A 48 16.69 16.03 -23.17
N GLU A 49 17.37 15.00 -23.67
CA GLU A 49 16.76 13.85 -24.34
C GLU A 49 15.95 12.99 -23.36
N PHE A 50 16.41 12.83 -22.11
CA PHE A 50 15.62 12.17 -21.08
C PHE A 50 14.44 13.03 -20.60
N ASN A 51 14.57 14.37 -20.56
CA ASN A 51 13.44 15.27 -20.30
C ASN A 51 12.39 15.21 -21.42
N GLU A 52 12.80 15.08 -22.68
CA GLU A 52 11.84 14.92 -23.79
C GLU A 52 11.04 13.61 -23.69
N LEU A 53 11.73 12.52 -23.32
CA LEU A 53 11.14 11.18 -23.19
C LEU A 53 10.35 10.95 -21.90
N PHE A 54 10.77 11.54 -20.78
CA PHE A 54 10.25 11.25 -19.43
C PHE A 54 9.81 12.48 -18.62
N GLY A 55 10.20 13.69 -19.02
CA GLY A 55 9.82 14.93 -18.32
C GLY A 55 8.36 15.35 -18.55
N LYS A 56 7.69 14.75 -19.54
CA LYS A 56 6.23 14.81 -19.71
C LYS A 56 5.60 13.72 -18.86
N ASP A 57 5.33 14.01 -17.59
CA ASP A 57 4.43 13.18 -16.80
C ASP A 57 3.10 13.04 -17.56
N PRO A 58 2.62 11.81 -17.84
CA PRO A 58 1.30 11.65 -18.40
C PRO A 58 0.31 12.16 -17.34
N ASN A 59 -0.43 13.22 -17.67
CA ASN A 59 -1.38 13.88 -16.78
C ASN A 59 -2.65 13.01 -16.63
N ILE A 60 -2.47 11.81 -16.07
CA ILE A 60 -3.49 10.78 -15.84
C ILE A 60 -4.34 11.24 -14.66
N LYS A 61 -5.28 12.13 -14.95
CA LYS A 61 -6.34 12.48 -14.01
C LYS A 61 -7.25 11.24 -13.88
N PRO A 62 -7.39 10.66 -12.68
CA PRO A 62 -8.27 9.50 -12.51
C PRO A 62 -9.71 9.91 -12.80
N ILE A 63 -10.35 9.24 -13.77
CA ILE A 63 -11.72 9.54 -14.24
C ILE A 63 -12.73 9.51 -13.07
N ALA A 64 -12.50 8.63 -12.09
CA ALA A 64 -13.25 8.63 -10.84
C ALA A 64 -12.36 8.24 -9.65
N VAL A 65 -12.43 9.03 -8.58
CA VAL A 65 -11.93 8.62 -7.25
C VAL A 65 -12.96 7.68 -6.62
N ALA A 66 -12.52 6.48 -6.24
CA ALA A 66 -13.33 5.44 -5.62
C ALA A 66 -14.05 5.97 -4.36
N SER A 67 -15.31 5.59 -4.16
CA SER A 67 -16.15 6.10 -3.06
C SER A 67 -15.54 5.86 -1.67
N SER A 68 -14.78 4.78 -1.52
CA SER A 68 -14.03 4.42 -0.30
C SER A 68 -12.89 5.39 0.07
N LEU A 69 -12.42 6.23 -0.86
CA LEU A 69 -11.47 7.31 -0.57
C LEU A 69 -12.15 8.59 -0.07
N ARG A 70 -13.37 8.89 -0.56
CA ARG A 70 -14.04 10.19 -0.38
C ARG A 70 -14.36 10.56 1.07
N LYS A 71 -14.38 9.59 1.99
CA LYS A 71 -14.67 9.82 3.43
C LYS A 71 -13.43 10.03 4.28
N ARG A 72 -12.22 9.71 3.80
CA ARG A 72 -10.98 9.99 4.52
C ARG A 72 -10.50 11.38 4.15
N LYS A 73 -10.75 12.35 5.04
CA LYS A 73 -10.09 13.66 5.01
C LYS A 73 -8.60 13.47 5.30
N PHE A 74 -7.81 13.18 4.27
CA PHE A 74 -6.38 13.42 4.34
C PHE A 74 -6.18 14.93 4.37
N ASN A 75 -5.54 15.44 5.43
CA ASN A 75 -5.11 16.84 5.47
C ASN A 75 -4.06 17.03 4.37
N GLU A 76 -4.36 17.86 3.37
CA GLU A 76 -3.58 17.98 2.13
C GLU A 76 -2.17 18.57 2.34
N GLU A 77 -1.87 19.13 3.52
CA GLU A 77 -0.59 19.75 3.85
C GLU A 77 0.57 18.77 4.11
N ASN A 78 0.32 17.45 4.14
CA ASN A 78 1.38 16.44 4.28
C ASN A 78 1.16 15.21 3.37
N THR A 79 1.19 15.41 2.06
CA THR A 79 1.38 14.30 1.11
C THR A 79 2.87 13.95 0.95
N PRO A 80 3.38 12.85 1.51
CA PRO A 80 4.61 12.25 0.98
C PRO A 80 4.33 11.77 -0.45
N ASN A 81 5.23 12.09 -1.38
CA ASN A 81 5.12 11.74 -2.78
C ASN A 81 4.98 10.21 -2.94
N LEU A 82 3.82 9.74 -3.41
CA LEU A 82 3.44 8.33 -3.51
C LEU A 82 4.01 7.60 -4.75
N ASN A 83 5.10 8.12 -5.31
CA ASN A 83 5.86 7.45 -6.38
C ASN A 83 6.94 6.53 -5.79
N LYS A 84 6.50 5.45 -5.12
CA LYS A 84 7.33 4.26 -4.86
C LYS A 84 6.54 2.97 -5.08
N GLU A 85 6.86 2.35 -6.22
CA GLU A 85 7.04 0.90 -6.38
C GLU A 85 5.87 0.00 -5.92
N GLU A 86 4.99 -0.32 -6.88
CA GLU A 86 4.33 -1.63 -6.90
C GLU A 86 5.39 -2.71 -7.15
N GLU A 87 5.92 -3.33 -6.09
CA GLU A 87 6.53 -4.65 -6.18
C GLU A 87 5.60 -5.72 -5.61
N GLY A 88 5.59 -6.88 -6.26
CA GLY A 88 4.48 -7.82 -6.22
C GLY A 88 4.26 -8.54 -4.88
N LEU A 89 3.01 -8.97 -4.68
CA LEU A 89 2.62 -9.97 -3.70
C LEU A 89 3.43 -11.26 -3.89
N ASN A 90 4.36 -11.54 -2.99
CA ASN A 90 4.88 -12.88 -2.75
C ASN A 90 4.40 -13.35 -1.37
N MET A 91 3.43 -14.27 -1.37
CA MET A 91 3.17 -15.09 -0.18
C MET A 91 4.39 -15.99 0.06
N VAL A 92 4.98 -15.89 1.25
CA VAL A 92 5.87 -16.91 1.78
C VAL A 92 5.22 -17.43 3.05
N GLU A 93 4.90 -18.72 3.07
CA GLU A 93 4.35 -19.39 4.23
C GLU A 93 5.39 -19.41 5.36
N VAL A 94 5.03 -18.84 6.51
CA VAL A 94 5.86 -18.97 7.72
C VAL A 94 5.51 -20.28 8.39
N GLN A 95 6.32 -21.31 8.16
CA GLN A 95 6.30 -22.50 9.01
C GLN A 95 6.87 -22.15 10.38
N GLU A 96 6.12 -22.47 11.42
CA GLU A 96 6.54 -22.31 12.82
C GLU A 96 7.72 -23.25 13.12
N ASN A 97 8.82 -22.69 13.65
CA ASN A 97 9.81 -23.47 14.38
C ASN A 97 10.41 -22.63 15.51
N ILE A 98 9.79 -22.77 16.68
CA ILE A 98 10.36 -22.35 17.96
C ILE A 98 11.53 -23.29 18.27
N ASN A 99 12.77 -22.81 18.41
CA ASN A 99 13.62 -23.24 19.54
C ASN A 99 14.98 -22.52 19.72
N MET A 100 15.27 -22.30 21.01
CA MET A 100 16.57 -22.26 21.70
C MET A 100 17.61 -21.16 21.42
N LEU A 101 17.78 -20.31 22.45
CA LEU A 101 19.03 -19.63 22.83
C LEU A 101 20.18 -20.63 23.08
N PRO A 102 21.43 -20.22 22.84
CA PRO A 102 22.39 -20.14 23.96
C PRO A 102 22.92 -18.72 24.21
N LYS A 103 23.53 -18.50 25.39
CA LYS A 103 24.07 -17.21 25.87
C LYS A 103 25.57 -17.05 25.57
N GLU A 104 26.10 -15.86 25.94
CA GLU A 104 27.53 -15.51 26.16
C GLU A 104 28.36 -15.25 24.88
N LYS A 105 29.08 -14.13 24.63
CA LYS A 105 29.46 -12.85 25.35
C LYS A 105 29.63 -11.70 24.29
N THR A 106 30.16 -10.48 24.48
CA THR A 106 30.85 -9.76 25.59
C THR A 106 30.69 -8.23 25.43
N ASP A 107 30.70 -7.50 26.56
CA ASP A 107 31.04 -6.08 26.79
C ASP A 107 30.42 -4.89 26.00
N PRO A 108 30.30 -3.70 26.64
CA PRO A 108 29.28 -2.72 26.29
C PRO A 108 29.87 -1.43 25.69
N THR A 109 29.74 -1.25 24.37
CA THR A 109 29.88 0.09 23.79
C THR A 109 28.52 0.81 23.84
N VAL A 110 28.33 1.65 24.86
CA VAL A 110 27.16 2.53 24.97
C VAL A 110 27.23 3.58 23.85
N LEU A 111 26.58 3.28 22.72
CA LEU A 111 26.29 4.28 21.70
C LEU A 111 25.19 5.20 22.22
N GLU A 112 25.58 6.32 22.84
CA GLU A 112 24.64 7.37 23.23
C GLU A 112 23.90 7.91 21.99
N ILE A 113 22.63 7.55 21.87
CA ILE A 113 21.75 8.09 20.82
C ILE A 113 21.51 9.57 21.15
N PRO A 114 21.77 10.52 20.23
CA PRO A 114 21.55 11.93 20.52
C PRO A 114 20.06 12.22 20.72
N LYS A 115 19.71 12.66 21.94
CA LYS A 115 18.36 12.91 22.51
C LYS A 115 17.37 13.73 21.64
N LYS A 116 17.83 14.35 20.54
CA LYS A 116 16.97 14.99 19.51
C LYS A 116 16.31 13.99 18.55
N LYS A 117 16.81 12.76 18.41
CA LYS A 117 16.23 11.75 17.49
C LYS A 117 15.04 11.01 18.12
N GLU A 118 15.02 10.83 19.43
CA GLU A 118 14.01 10.06 20.17
C GLU A 118 12.61 10.66 20.06
N LYS A 119 12.47 11.99 20.27
CA LYS A 119 11.16 12.68 20.18
C LYS A 119 10.48 12.48 18.83
N LYS A 120 11.22 12.62 17.72
CA LYS A 120 10.69 12.41 16.35
C LYS A 120 10.32 10.97 16.04
N VAL A 121 10.74 10.00 16.85
CA VAL A 121 10.33 8.59 16.74
C VAL A 121 9.08 8.36 17.58
N ALA A 122 9.02 8.90 18.82
CA ALA A 122 7.81 8.88 19.65
C ALA A 122 6.60 9.51 18.92
N ASP A 123 6.75 10.74 18.39
CA ASP A 123 5.69 11.45 17.64
C ASP A 123 5.16 10.65 16.43
N LYS A 124 5.96 9.75 15.87
CA LYS A 124 5.57 8.86 14.75
C LYS A 124 4.88 7.59 15.25
N ILE A 125 5.35 7.02 16.36
CA ILE A 125 4.73 5.86 17.00
C ILE A 125 3.32 6.24 17.47
N ASP A 126 3.14 7.39 18.12
CA ASP A 126 1.84 7.84 18.64
C ASP A 126 0.83 8.11 17.51
N LYS A 127 1.26 8.70 16.40
CA LYS A 127 0.42 8.85 15.20
C LYS A 127 0.07 7.50 14.55
N MET A 128 1.00 6.54 14.59
CA MET A 128 0.75 5.21 14.04
C MET A 128 -0.21 4.40 14.93
N THR A 129 -0.10 4.51 16.27
CA THR A 129 -1.02 3.85 17.20
C THR A 129 -2.43 4.46 17.16
N GLU A 130 -2.55 5.78 16.99
CA GLU A 130 -3.83 6.47 16.74
C GLU A 130 -4.52 5.91 15.49
N VAL A 131 -3.83 5.92 14.34
CA VAL A 131 -4.33 5.39 13.06
C VAL A 131 -4.72 3.91 13.16
N LEU A 132 -3.90 3.07 13.81
CA LEU A 132 -4.23 1.66 14.04
C LEU A 132 -5.45 1.48 14.95
N SER A 133 -5.66 2.38 15.92
CA SER A 133 -6.84 2.36 16.79
C SER A 133 -8.11 2.65 16.00
N ASP A 134 -8.07 3.60 15.06
CA ASP A 134 -9.21 3.97 14.23
C ASP A 134 -9.53 2.91 13.18
N LEU A 135 -8.52 2.34 12.51
CA LEU A 135 -8.72 1.18 11.63
C LEU A 135 -9.39 0.02 12.38
N ARG A 136 -9.03 -0.22 13.65
CA ARG A 136 -9.65 -1.27 14.47
C ARG A 136 -11.11 -0.94 14.81
N LYS A 137 -11.46 0.32 15.10
CA LYS A 137 -12.84 0.76 15.32
C LYS A 137 -13.68 0.62 14.04
N ASP A 138 -13.14 1.01 12.89
CA ASP A 138 -13.80 0.90 11.58
C ASP A 138 -14.06 -0.56 11.19
N LEU A 139 -13.11 -1.47 11.44
CA LEU A 139 -13.32 -2.90 11.22
C LEU A 139 -14.42 -3.47 12.13
N ILE A 140 -14.41 -3.14 13.42
CA ILE A 140 -15.43 -3.60 14.38
C ILE A 140 -16.82 -3.09 14.02
N THR A 141 -16.96 -1.81 13.65
CA THR A 141 -18.25 -1.24 13.25
C THR A 141 -18.75 -1.85 11.94
N ARG A 142 -17.88 -2.05 10.95
CA ARG A 142 -18.22 -2.72 9.68
C ARG A 142 -18.67 -4.16 9.87
N GLU A 143 -18.05 -4.91 10.79
CA GLU A 143 -18.41 -6.29 11.04
C GLU A 143 -19.75 -6.40 11.79
N LYS A 144 -19.97 -5.55 12.82
CA LYS A 144 -21.27 -5.42 13.48
C LYS A 144 -22.40 -5.08 12.51
N GLU A 145 -22.15 -4.19 11.56
CA GLU A 145 -23.14 -3.80 10.54
C GLU A 145 -23.31 -4.85 9.43
N ARG A 146 -22.35 -5.77 9.24
CA ARG A 146 -22.56 -6.98 8.42
C ARG A 146 -23.45 -7.97 9.17
N GLU A 147 -23.14 -8.24 10.44
CA GLU A 147 -23.91 -9.19 11.26
C GLU A 147 -25.36 -8.74 11.45
N ARG A 148 -25.60 -7.45 11.74
CA ARG A 148 -26.95 -6.88 11.85
C ARG A 148 -27.80 -7.18 10.62
N ARG A 149 -27.29 -6.87 9.43
CA ARG A 149 -27.98 -7.13 8.15
C ARG A 149 -28.11 -8.62 7.83
N HIS A 150 -27.16 -9.45 8.27
CA HIS A 150 -27.26 -10.89 8.15
C HIS A 150 -28.41 -11.44 9.00
N VAL A 151 -28.49 -11.05 10.27
CA VAL A 151 -29.58 -11.43 11.19
C VAL A 151 -30.94 -10.93 10.70
N GLU A 152 -31.04 -9.67 10.23
CA GLU A 152 -32.26 -9.10 9.63
C GLU A 152 -32.72 -9.95 8.42
N ASN A 153 -31.82 -10.24 7.47
CA ASN A 153 -32.12 -11.05 6.28
C ASN A 153 -32.48 -12.52 6.61
N VAL A 154 -31.88 -13.11 7.65
CA VAL A 154 -32.20 -14.48 8.09
C VAL A 154 -33.59 -14.51 8.72
N LYS A 155 -33.92 -13.52 9.55
CA LYS A 155 -35.23 -13.38 10.18
C LYS A 155 -36.34 -13.21 9.13
N GLU A 156 -36.17 -12.31 8.16
CA GLU A 156 -37.15 -12.09 7.09
C GLU A 156 -37.43 -13.38 6.30
N LYS A 157 -36.38 -14.17 5.99
CA LYS A 157 -36.53 -15.48 5.34
C LYS A 157 -37.26 -16.50 6.20
N GLN A 158 -37.01 -16.52 7.52
CA GLN A 158 -37.71 -17.40 8.45
C GLN A 158 -39.20 -17.04 8.54
N GLU A 159 -39.53 -15.76 8.65
CA GLU A 159 -40.92 -15.26 8.67
C GLU A 159 -41.67 -15.61 7.38
N ALA A 160 -41.05 -15.37 6.21
CA ALA A 160 -41.62 -15.76 4.92
C ALA A 160 -41.83 -17.28 4.78
N THR A 161 -40.88 -18.08 5.30
CA THR A 161 -40.99 -19.56 5.29
C THR A 161 -42.11 -20.04 6.20
N SER A 162 -42.26 -19.44 7.40
CA SER A 162 -43.37 -19.76 8.32
C SER A 162 -44.72 -19.46 7.69
N ALA A 163 -44.90 -18.25 7.15
CA ALA A 163 -46.15 -17.85 6.50
C ALA A 163 -46.53 -18.77 5.33
N PHE A 164 -45.55 -19.26 4.57
CA PHE A 164 -45.77 -20.24 3.51
C PHE A 164 -46.20 -21.61 4.06
N ILE A 165 -45.55 -22.09 5.13
CA ILE A 165 -45.93 -23.35 5.80
C ILE A 165 -47.36 -23.27 6.37
N ASP A 166 -47.72 -22.15 6.99
CA ASP A 166 -49.06 -21.90 7.53
C ASP A 166 -50.11 -21.91 6.41
N TYR A 167 -49.82 -21.26 5.27
CA TYR A 167 -50.69 -21.27 4.09
C TYR A 167 -50.89 -22.69 3.52
N ILE A 168 -49.82 -23.47 3.34
CA ILE A 168 -49.91 -24.86 2.86
C ILE A 168 -50.69 -25.74 3.84
N THR A 169 -50.50 -25.53 5.15
CA THR A 169 -51.22 -26.27 6.20
C THR A 169 -52.72 -25.93 6.20
N PHE A 170 -53.07 -24.66 6.01
CA PHE A 170 -54.45 -24.20 5.86
C PHE A 170 -55.14 -24.82 4.63
N LEU A 171 -54.46 -24.89 3.48
CA LEU A 171 -55.00 -25.53 2.28
C LEU A 171 -55.27 -27.03 2.51
N LYS A 172 -54.29 -27.77 3.05
CA LYS A 172 -54.47 -29.19 3.40
C LYS A 172 -55.58 -29.42 4.42
N GLY A 173 -55.79 -28.50 5.35
CA GLY A 173 -56.88 -28.53 6.32
C GLY A 173 -58.28 -28.30 5.70
N LYS A 174 -58.35 -27.72 4.50
CA LYS A 174 -59.60 -27.57 3.72
C LYS A 174 -59.90 -28.77 2.83
N GLU A 175 -58.89 -29.46 2.30
CA GLU A 175 -59.08 -30.65 1.45
C GLU A 175 -59.55 -31.89 2.23
N ASN A 176 -59.45 -31.88 3.56
CA ASN A 176 -59.86 -32.97 4.45
C ASN A 176 -61.19 -32.69 5.19
N LYS A 177 -62.06 -31.83 4.63
CA LYS A 177 -63.40 -31.51 5.14
C LYS A 177 -64.45 -31.56 4.02
#